data_AF-A0A5R2N171-F1
#
_entry.id   AF-A0A5R2N171-F1
#
_cell.length_a   1.000
_cell.length_b   1.000
_cell.length_c   1.000
_cell.angle_alpha   90.00
_cell.angle_beta   90.00
_cell.angle_gamma   90.00
#
_symmetry.space_group_name_H-M   'P 1'
#
loop_
_entity.id
_entity.type
_entity.pdbx_description
1 polymer ?
#
loop_
_entity_poly.entity_id
_entity_poly.type
_entity_poly.pdbx_seq_one_letter_code
_entity_poly.pdbx_strand_id
1 'polypeptide(L)' 'NFQEGSKATVTIDKKTFSMFTRGKSAWVENAAEEPVLIAAMKTGTDMKVSAKSGRGNPTNYVFSLKGISAALSSIAKCK' A
#
# COMPACT_ATOMS: atom_id res chain seq x y z
N ASN A 1 -2.82 14.90 5.16
CA ASN A 1 -2.37 15.20 3.79
C ASN A 1 -0.92 14.77 3.62
N PHE A 2 -0.71 13.82 2.70
CA PHE A 2 0.63 13.48 2.22
C PHE A 2 1.15 14.62 1.32
N GLN A 3 2.47 14.69 1.11
CA GLN A 3 3.04 15.66 0.18
C GLN A 3 2.60 15.28 -1.23
N GLU A 4 2.18 16.24 -2.04
CA GLU A 4 2.04 15.99 -3.48
C GLU A 4 3.40 15.60 -4.06
N GLY A 5 3.45 14.47 -4.76
CA GLY A 5 4.68 13.92 -5.34
C GLY A 5 5.59 13.16 -4.38
N SER A 6 5.14 12.88 -3.15
CA SER A 6 5.93 12.06 -2.21
C SER A 6 6.02 10.60 -2.67
N LYS A 7 7.21 10.03 -2.60
CA LYS A 7 7.40 8.58 -2.73
C LYS A 7 6.96 7.89 -1.45
N ALA A 8 6.11 6.89 -1.61
CA ALA A 8 5.70 5.95 -0.58
C ALA A 8 6.28 4.58 -0.93
N THR A 9 6.72 3.85 0.09
CA THR A 9 7.27 2.50 -0.05
C THR A 9 6.37 1.57 0.74
N VAL A 10 5.78 0.59 0.07
CA VAL A 10 4.92 -0.41 0.69
C VAL A 10 5.67 -1.72 0.74
N THR A 11 5.86 -2.27 1.93
CA THR A 11 6.47 -3.57 2.15
C THR A 11 5.43 -4.53 2.69
N ILE A 12 5.17 -5.62 1.97
CA ILE A 12 4.30 -6.70 2.41
C ILE A 12 5.17 -7.93 2.63
N ASP A 13 5.26 -8.37 3.88
CA ASP A 13 6.18 -9.41 4.34
C ASP A 13 7.64 -9.17 3.90
N LYS A 14 8.05 -9.74 2.75
CA LYS A 14 9.39 -9.63 2.16
C LYS A 14 9.41 -8.92 0.80
N LYS A 15 8.26 -8.49 0.29
CA LYS A 15 8.15 -7.79 -0.99
C LYS A 15 8.01 -6.30 -0.75
N THR A 16 8.81 -5.51 -1.45
CA THR A 16 8.77 -4.06 -1.39
C THR A 16 8.29 -3.52 -2.73
N PHE A 17 7.37 -2.56 -2.67
CA PHE A 17 6.72 -1.91 -3.80
C PHE A 17 6.87 -0.40 -3.64
N SER A 18 7.23 0.28 -4.72
CA SER A 18 7.34 1.73 -4.74
C SER A 18 6.06 2.34 -5.29
N MET A 19 5.52 3.29 -4.53
CA MET A 19 4.29 4.01 -4.83
C MET A 19 4.59 5.51 -4.81
N PHE A 20 3.77 6.28 -5.51
CA PHE A 20 3.84 7.73 -5.50
C PHE A 20 2.50 8.30 -5.07
N THR A 21 2.53 9.33 -4.22
CA THR A 21 1.33 10.03 -3.79
C THR A 21 1.03 11.18 -4.74
N ARG A 22 -0.16 11.17 -5.35
CA ARG A 22 -0.67 12.26 -6.20
C ARG A 22 -1.94 12.80 -5.56
N GLY A 23 -1.84 14.00 -4.98
CA GLY A 23 -2.90 14.61 -4.18
C GLY A 23 -3.20 13.80 -2.91
N LYS A 24 -4.42 13.26 -2.81
CA LYS A 24 -4.88 12.43 -1.68
C LYS A 24 -4.75 10.92 -1.93
N SER A 25 -4.38 10.52 -3.14
CA SER A 25 -4.32 9.11 -3.57
C SER A 25 -2.88 8.65 -3.72
N ALA A 26 -2.62 7.39 -3.39
CA ALA A 26 -1.34 6.73 -3.65
C ALA A 26 -1.51 5.77 -4.84
N TRP A 27 -0.58 5.83 -5.78
CA TRP A 27 -0.57 5.03 -7.00
C TRP A 27 0.71 4.20 -7.03
N VAL A 28 0.61 2.96 -7.51
CA VAL A 28 1.80 2.15 -7.78
C VAL A 28 2.59 2.80 -8.92
N GLU A 29 3.92 2.93 -8.77
CA GLU A 29 4.77 3.44 -9.86
C GLU A 29 4.75 2.50 -11.07
N ASN A 30 4.47 1.21 -10.85
CA ASN A 30 4.51 0.18 -11.86
C ASN A 30 3.21 -0.65 -11.88
N ALA A 31 2.48 -0.58 -13.00
CA ALA A 31 1.26 -1.37 -13.20
C ALA A 31 1.53 -2.89 -13.26
N ALA A 32 2.75 -3.31 -13.66
CA ALA A 32 3.12 -4.72 -13.66
C ALA A 32 3.29 -5.28 -12.22
N GLU A 33 3.54 -4.41 -11.24
CA GLU A 33 3.63 -4.79 -9.84
C GLU A 33 2.26 -4.85 -9.15
N GLU A 34 1.22 -4.26 -9.74
CA GLU A 34 -0.14 -4.25 -9.21
C GLU A 34 -0.70 -5.67 -8.94
N PRO A 35 -0.65 -6.65 -9.88
CA PRO A 35 -1.10 -8.01 -9.59
C PRO A 35 -0.24 -8.72 -8.53
N VAL A 36 1.05 -8.40 -8.45
CA VAL A 36 1.97 -8.97 -7.45
C VAL A 36 1.69 -8.39 -6.07
N LEU A 37 1.39 -7.10 -5.98
CA LEU A 37 0.95 -6.41 -4.77
C LEU A 37 -0.38 -7.00 -4.30
N ILE A 38 -1.37 -7.15 -5.16
CA ILE A 38 -2.66 -7.74 -4.81
C ILE A 38 -2.48 -9.19 -4.33
N ALA A 39 -1.66 -9.98 -5.01
CA ALA A 39 -1.35 -11.34 -4.57
C ALA A 39 -0.66 -11.35 -3.20
N ALA A 40 0.32 -10.46 -2.98
CA ALA A 40 0.99 -10.31 -1.70
C ALA A 40 0.04 -9.83 -0.59
N MET A 41 -0.88 -8.92 -0.89
CA MET A 41 -1.92 -8.50 0.05
C MET A 41 -2.87 -9.63 0.42
N LYS A 42 -3.17 -10.53 -0.54
CA LYS A 42 -4.03 -11.70 -0.31
C LYS A 42 -3.37 -12.75 0.57
N THR A 43 -2.06 -12.97 0.40
CA THR A 43 -1.32 -14.03 1.11
C THR A 43 -0.59 -13.55 2.35
N GLY A 44 -0.28 -12.26 2.41
CA GLY A 44 0.60 -11.69 3.43
C GLY A 44 -0.12 -11.35 4.72
N THR A 45 0.66 -11.20 5.79
CA THR A 45 0.12 -10.96 7.14
C THR A 45 0.34 -9.55 7.63
N ASP A 46 1.36 -8.85 7.14
CA ASP A 46 1.69 -7.49 7.58
C ASP A 46 2.11 -6.62 6.40
N MET A 47 1.53 -5.43 6.32
CA MET A 47 1.85 -4.39 5.36
C MET A 47 2.44 -3.18 6.08
N LYS A 48 3.64 -2.79 5.71
CA LYS A 48 4.30 -1.57 6.18
C LYS A 48 4.30 -0.53 5.07
N VAL A 49 3.71 0.63 5.31
CA VAL A 49 3.70 1.77 4.39
C VAL A 49 4.60 2.86 4.95
N SER A 50 5.73 3.08 4.32
CA SER A 50 6.66 4.16 4.63
C SER A 50 6.48 5.29 3.62
N ALA A 51 5.93 6.43 4.04
CA ALA A 51 5.71 7.60 3.19
C ALA A 51 6.21 8.88 3.86
N LYS A 52 6.46 9.94 3.09
CA LYS A 52 6.82 11.25 3.65
C LYS A 52 5.59 12.17 3.63
N SER A 53 5.18 12.63 4.81
CA SER A 53 4.04 13.55 4.94
C SER A 53 4.33 14.89 4.25
N GLY A 54 3.29 15.69 3.96
CA GLY A 54 3.42 17.02 3.36
C GLY A 54 4.30 17.99 4.15
N ARG A 55 4.54 17.69 5.43
CA ARG A 55 5.38 18.45 6.34
C ARG A 55 6.85 17.99 6.35
N GLY A 56 7.22 17.05 5.48
CA GLY A 56 8.56 16.47 5.42
C GLY A 56 8.84 15.37 6.45
N ASN A 57 7.88 15.04 7.31
CA ASN A 57 8.08 14.00 8.33
C ASN A 57 7.97 12.59 7.73
N PRO A 58 8.94 11.69 7.99
CA PRO A 58 8.81 10.29 7.65
C PRO A 58 7.66 9.69 8.46
N THR A 59 6.72 9.07 7.77
CA THR A 59 5.53 8.46 8.35
C THR A 59 5.53 7.00 7.99
N ASN A 60 5.56 6.14 9.00
CA ASN A 60 5.53 4.70 8.82
C ASN A 60 4.22 4.20 9.42
N TYR A 61 3.41 3.55 8.59
CA TYR A 61 2.20 2.86 9.01
C TYR A 61 2.43 1.37 8.93
N VAL A 62 1.98 0.63 9.93
CA VAL A 62 1.97 -0.83 9.90
C VAL A 62 0.51 -1.27 9.99
N PHE A 63 0.03 -1.89 8.93
CA PHE A 63 -1.30 -2.46 8.84
C PHE A 63 -1.16 -3.98 8.92
N SER A 64 -1.82 -4.59 9.90
CA SER A 64 -1.91 -6.05 9.90
C SER A 64 -2.89 -6.48 8.82
N LEU A 65 -2.42 -7.32 7.90
CA LEU A 65 -3.21 -7.97 6.86
C LEU A 65 -3.88 -9.26 7.37
N LYS A 66 -3.67 -9.66 8.64
CA LYS A 66 -4.42 -10.74 9.28
C LYS A 66 -5.92 -10.41 9.25
N GLY A 67 -6.63 -10.99 8.28
CA GLY A 67 -8.05 -10.73 8.03
C GLY A 67 -8.36 -9.84 6.81
N ILE A 68 -7.35 -9.28 6.13
CA ILE A 68 -7.59 -8.55 4.87
C ILE A 68 -8.07 -9.48 3.77
N SER A 69 -7.76 -10.78 3.82
CA SER A 69 -8.34 -11.76 2.89
C SER A 69 -9.88 -11.76 2.97
N ALA A 70 -10.45 -11.62 4.17
CA ALA A 70 -11.89 -11.48 4.36
C ALA A 70 -12.41 -10.13 3.86
N ALA A 71 -11.70 -9.03 4.17
CA ALA A 71 -12.08 -7.70 3.70
C ALA A 71 -12.02 -7.58 2.16
N LEU A 72 -10.98 -8.11 1.53
CA LEU A 72 -10.79 -8.10 0.08
C LEU A 72 -11.76 -9.05 -0.62
N SER A 73 -12.09 -10.20 0.00
CA SER A 73 -13.17 -11.07 -0.49
C SER A 73 -14.54 -10.39 -0.42
N SER A 74 -14.75 -9.54 0.59
CA SER A 74 -15.96 -8.72 0.70
C SER A 74 -16.01 -7.64 -0.38
N ILE A 75 -14.90 -6.94 -0.62
CA ILE A 75 -14.79 -5.92 -1.69
C ILE A 75 -14.97 -6.55 -3.07
N ALA A 76 -14.41 -7.74 -3.33
CA ALA A 76 -14.59 -8.47 -4.59
C ALA A 76 -16.04 -8.96 -4.80
N LYS A 77 -16.84 -9.06 -3.72
CA LYS A 77 -18.26 -9.40 -3.78
C LYS A 77 -19.18 -8.18 -3.90
N CYS A 78 -18.69 -6.96 -3.68
CA CYS A 78 -19.45 -5.75 -3.97
C CYS A 78 -19.50 -5.56 -5.49
N LYS A 79 -20.60 -6.07 -6.07
CA LYS A 79 -20.99 -5.94 -7.46
C LYS A 79 -21.92 -4.74 -7.62
#